data_AF-A0A929Y6I1-F1
#
_entry.id   AF-A0A929Y6I1-F1
#
_cell.length_a   1.000
_cell.length_b   1.000
_cell.length_c   1.000
_cell.angle_alpha   90.00
_cell.angle_beta   90.00
_cell.angle_gamma   90.00
#
_symmetry.space_group_name_H-M   'P 1'
#
loop_
_entity.id
_entity.type
_entity.pdbx_description
1 polymer ?
#
loop_
_entity_poly.entity_id
_entity_poly.type
_entity_poly.pdbx_seq_one_letter_code
_entity_poly.pdbx_strand_id
1 'polypeptide(L)'
;MATGKKAIEEGKAVLGIELGSTRIKAVLIGPDYEVLASGGYDWENRYENGIWTYDLEEVWRGLQGCYRELVQNVRQTHGIELQKVASIGISGMMHGYLAFDQEGN
;
A
#
# COMPACT_ATOMS: atom_id res chain seq x y z
N MET A 1 -22.52 4.84 16.56
CA MET A 1 -21.46 5.70 15.99
C MET A 1 -20.59 4.82 15.13
N ALA A 2 -20.27 5.22 13.90
CA ALA A 2 -19.50 4.38 12.96
C ALA A 2 -18.15 4.02 13.58
N THR A 3 -17.95 2.74 13.91
CA THR A 3 -16.76 2.18 14.56
C THR A 3 -15.48 2.52 13.79
N GLY A 4 -15.56 2.50 12.45
CA GLY A 4 -14.44 2.78 11.56
C GLY A 4 -13.85 4.19 11.68
N LYS A 5 -14.66 5.24 11.66
CA LYS A 5 -14.15 6.63 11.80
C LYS A 5 -13.40 6.83 13.11
N LYS A 6 -13.99 6.35 14.22
CA LYS A 6 -13.38 6.42 15.55
C LYS A 6 -12.07 5.62 15.60
N ALA A 7 -12.01 4.46 14.95
CA ALA A 7 -10.78 3.66 14.87
C ALA A 7 -9.64 4.41 14.13
N ILE A 8 -9.97 5.19 13.10
CA ILE A 8 -8.99 6.03 12.39
C ILE A 8 -8.52 7.19 13.28
N GLU A 9 -9.44 7.91 13.93
CA GLU A 9 -9.11 9.04 14.82
C GLU A 9 -8.23 8.60 16.02
N GLU A 10 -8.51 7.43 16.59
CA GLU A 10 -7.76 6.86 17.69
C GLU A 10 -6.45 6.18 17.25
N GLY A 11 -6.18 6.10 15.94
CA GLY A 11 -4.99 5.44 15.39
C GLY A 11 -4.95 3.94 15.63
N LYS A 12 -6.12 3.28 15.68
CA LYS A 12 -6.29 1.83 15.92
C LYS A 12 -6.36 1.01 14.63
N ALA A 13 -6.58 1.66 13.49
CA ALA A 13 -6.59 0.99 12.20
C ALA A 13 -5.17 0.53 11.78
N VAL A 14 -5.10 -0.59 11.05
CA VAL A 14 -3.85 -1.20 10.56
C VAL A 14 -3.73 -0.97 9.05
N LEU A 15 -2.52 -0.65 8.58
CA LEU A 15 -2.21 -0.49 7.16
C LEU A 15 -1.62 -1.77 6.58
N GLY A 16 -2.27 -2.36 5.57
CA GLY A 16 -1.69 -3.40 4.72
C GLY A 16 -1.19 -2.80 3.41
N ILE A 17 0.02 -3.17 2.99
CA ILE A 17 0.56 -2.87 1.65
C ILE A 17 0.89 -4.19 0.96
N GLU A 18 0.43 -4.35 -0.28
CA GLU A 18 0.74 -5.51 -1.10
C GLU A 18 1.38 -5.08 -2.43
N LEU A 19 2.57 -5.61 -2.71
CA LEU A 19 3.27 -5.49 -3.99
C LEU A 19 2.90 -6.69 -4.89
N GLY A 20 1.76 -6.62 -5.56
CA GLY A 20 1.24 -7.68 -6.43
C GLY A 20 1.79 -7.64 -7.86
N SER A 21 1.51 -8.66 -8.67
CA SER A 21 2.05 -8.76 -10.04
C SER A 21 1.44 -7.77 -11.05
N THR A 22 0.26 -7.25 -10.76
CA THR A 22 -0.44 -6.31 -11.66
C THR A 22 -0.87 -5.03 -10.98
N ARG A 23 -0.74 -4.96 -9.64
CA ARG A 23 -1.12 -3.78 -8.86
C ARG A 23 -0.38 -3.74 -7.53
N ILE A 24 -0.01 -2.54 -7.10
CA ILE A 24 0.36 -2.25 -5.71
C ILE A 24 -0.88 -1.74 -4.98
N LYS A 25 -1.22 -2.31 -3.82
CA LYS A 25 -2.41 -1.95 -3.05
C LYS A 25 -2.03 -1.48 -1.65
N ALA A 26 -2.79 -0.51 -1.15
CA ALA A 26 -2.84 -0.14 0.24
C ALA A 26 -4.27 -0.39 0.77
N VAL A 27 -4.39 -0.97 1.96
CA VAL A 27 -5.69 -1.27 2.59
C VAL A 27 -5.63 -0.86 4.06
N LEU A 28 -6.59 -0.06 4.50
CA LEU A 28 -6.76 0.35 5.89
C LEU A 28 -7.82 -0.53 6.53
N ILE A 29 -7.45 -1.26 7.57
CA ILE A 29 -8.29 -2.29 8.19
C ILE A 29 -8.63 -1.87 9.62
N GLY A 30 -9.92 -1.94 9.97
CA GLY A 30 -10.41 -1.65 11.31
C GLY A 30 -10.24 -2.81 12.30
N PRO A 31 -10.56 -2.58 13.58
CA PRO A 31 -10.40 -3.59 14.63
C PRO A 31 -11.33 -4.80 14.46
N ASP A 32 -12.42 -4.67 13.70
CA ASP A 32 -13.37 -5.76 13.41
C ASP A 32 -13.08 -6.40 12.04
N TYR A 33 -11.87 -6.22 11.52
CA TYR A 33 -11.37 -6.71 10.22
C TYR A 33 -12.10 -6.12 9.00
N GLU A 34 -12.85 -5.04 9.18
CA GLU A 34 -13.51 -4.33 8.11
C GLU A 34 -12.49 -3.49 7.29
N VAL A 35 -12.69 -3.43 5.98
CA VAL A 35 -11.92 -2.52 5.12
C VAL A 35 -12.51 -1.11 5.25
N LEU A 36 -11.72 -0.20 5.83
CA LEU A 36 -12.11 1.19 6.07
C LEU A 36 -11.85 2.10 4.86
N ALA A 37 -10.77 1.82 4.13
CA ALA A 37 -10.41 2.46 2.87
C ALA A 37 -9.39 1.58 2.13
N SER A 38 -9.29 1.77 0.82
CA SER A 38 -8.26 1.15 -0.01
C SER A 38 -7.71 2.15 -1.01
N GLY A 39 -6.52 1.88 -1.52
CA GLY A 39 -5.91 2.60 -2.64
C GLY A 39 -5.10 1.63 -3.47
N GLY A 40 -4.90 1.95 -4.75
CA GLY A 40 -4.26 1.10 -5.73
C GLY A 40 -3.33 1.88 -6.64
N TYR A 41 -2.42 1.15 -7.27
CA TYR A 41 -1.62 1.65 -8.37
C TYR A 41 -1.37 0.51 -9.33
N ASP A 42 -1.89 0.63 -10.55
CA ASP A 42 -1.67 -0.34 -11.61
C ASP A 42 -0.24 -0.19 -12.15
N TRP A 43 0.40 -1.32 -12.38
CA TRP A 43 1.74 -1.39 -12.97
C TRP A 43 1.88 -2.67 -13.80
N GLU A 44 2.85 -2.67 -14.69
CA GLU A 44 3.10 -3.80 -15.56
C GLU A 44 4.56 -4.21 -15.50
N ASN A 45 4.81 -5.51 -15.63
CA ASN A 45 6.16 -6.00 -15.82
C ASN A 45 6.68 -5.65 -17.21
N ARG A 46 8.00 -5.68 -17.33
CA ARG A 46 8.73 -5.51 -18.58
C ARG A 46 9.54 -6.76 -18.85
N TYR A 47 9.62 -7.16 -20.11
CA TYR A 47 10.52 -8.22 -20.53
C TYR A 47 11.80 -7.60 -21.08
N GLU A 48 12.89 -7.69 -20.31
CA GLU A 48 14.17 -7.05 -20.60
C GLU A 48 15.29 -8.07 -20.45
N ASN A 49 16.21 -8.14 -21.41
CA ASN A 49 17.39 -9.02 -21.35
C ASN A 49 17.09 -10.50 -21.00
N GLY A 50 15.92 -11.00 -21.40
CA GLY A 50 15.50 -12.38 -21.15
C GLY A 50 14.81 -12.63 -19.79
N ILE A 51 14.55 -11.57 -19.02
CA ILE A 51 13.89 -11.66 -17.70
C ILE A 51 12.66 -10.75 -17.61
N TRP A 52 11.68 -11.17 -16.82
CA TRP A 52 10.56 -10.31 -16.42
C TRP A 52 10.97 -9.49 -15.21
N THR A 53 10.89 -8.15 -15.33
CA THR A 53 11.35 -7.22 -14.29
C THR A 53 10.35 -6.08 -14.09
N TYR A 54 10.49 -5.39 -12.97
CA TYR A 54 9.81 -4.13 -12.67
C TYR A 54 10.86 -3.07 -12.41
N ASP A 55 10.63 -1.86 -12.90
CA ASP A 55 11.50 -0.74 -12.64
C ASP A 55 11.39 -0.32 -11.16
N LEU A 56 12.53 -0.08 -10.50
CA LEU A 56 12.55 0.24 -9.07
C LEU A 56 11.96 1.63 -8.80
N GLU A 57 12.10 2.60 -9.69
CA GLU A 57 11.38 3.88 -9.56
C GLU A 57 9.87 3.68 -9.68
N GLU A 58 9.42 2.76 -10.55
CA GLU A 58 8.01 2.42 -10.69
C GLU A 58 7.45 1.77 -9.40
N VAL A 59 8.24 0.93 -8.71
CA VAL A 59 7.90 0.43 -7.36
C VAL A 59 7.63 1.60 -6.40
N TRP A 60 8.54 2.58 -6.35
CA TRP A 60 8.40 3.74 -5.46
C TRP A 60 7.20 4.62 -5.81
N ARG A 61 7.00 4.91 -7.10
CA ARG A 61 5.85 5.69 -7.59
C ARG A 61 4.55 4.96 -7.25
N GLY A 62 4.51 3.64 -7.39
CA GLY A 62 3.33 2.86 -7.10
C GLY A 62 3.01 2.76 -5.62
N LEU A 63 4.02 2.60 -4.76
CA LEU A 63 3.86 2.63 -3.30
C LEU A 63 3.31 3.99 -2.82
N GLN A 64 3.88 5.09 -3.31
CA GLN A 64 3.40 6.44 -3.01
C GLN A 64 2.00 6.68 -3.59
N GLY A 65 1.74 6.17 -4.79
CA GLY A 65 0.46 6.27 -5.49
C GLY A 65 -0.67 5.59 -4.73
N CYS A 66 -0.50 4.31 -4.38
CA CYS A 66 -1.54 3.55 -3.69
C CYS A 66 -1.82 4.13 -2.28
N TYR A 67 -0.79 4.59 -1.57
CA TYR A 67 -0.97 5.23 -0.27
C TYR A 67 -1.68 6.58 -0.39
N ARG A 68 -1.33 7.39 -1.40
CA ARG A 68 -2.01 8.67 -1.66
C ARG A 68 -3.49 8.47 -1.97
N GLU A 69 -3.84 7.51 -2.80
CA GLU A 69 -5.25 7.18 -3.08
C GLU A 69 -5.96 6.69 -1.82
N LEU A 70 -5.31 5.85 -1.00
CA LEU A 70 -5.88 5.41 0.27
C LEU A 70 -6.21 6.59 1.20
N VAL A 71 -5.29 7.54 1.40
CA VAL A 71 -5.52 8.72 2.25
C VAL A 71 -6.62 9.61 1.68
N GLN A 72 -6.67 9.79 0.35
CA GLN A 72 -7.77 10.51 -0.31
C GLN A 72 -9.12 9.84 -0.05
N ASN A 73 -9.18 8.52 -0.15
CA ASN A 73 -10.39 7.74 0.12
C ASN A 73 -10.80 7.80 1.60
N VAL A 74 -9.84 7.78 2.54
CA VAL A 74 -10.13 8.03 3.97
C VAL A 74 -10.80 9.39 4.15
N ARG A 75 -10.25 10.45 3.56
CA ARG A 75 -10.81 11.79 3.64
C ARG A 75 -12.20 11.89 3.01
N GLN A 76 -12.40 11.29 1.85
CA GLN A 76 -13.68 11.33 1.13
C GLN A 76 -14.78 10.56 1.87
N THR A 77 -14.47 9.39 2.42
CA THR A 77 -15.45 8.51 3.07
C THR A 77 -15.71 8.89 4.53
N HIS A 78 -14.68 9.27 5.29
CA HIS A 78 -14.78 9.48 6.74
C HIS A 78 -14.69 10.96 7.15
N GLY A 79 -14.33 11.86 6.23
CA GLY A 79 -14.23 13.30 6.47
C GLY A 79 -13.09 13.70 7.40
N ILE A 80 -12.05 12.87 7.50
CA ILE A 80 -10.90 13.07 8.40
C ILE A 80 -9.59 12.71 7.68
N GLU A 81 -8.48 13.24 8.17
CA GLU A 81 -7.14 12.92 7.67
C GLU A 81 -6.56 11.72 8.42
N LEU A 82 -5.88 10.81 7.71
CA LEU A 82 -5.17 9.70 8.34
C LEU A 82 -3.84 10.19 8.94
N GLN A 83 -3.79 10.32 10.26
CA GLN A 83 -2.61 10.83 10.98
C GLN A 83 -1.73 9.72 11.57
N LYS A 84 -2.34 8.59 11.93
CA LYS A 84 -1.66 7.48 12.61
C LYS A 84 -2.32 6.16 12.25
N VAL A 85 -1.49 5.13 12.15
CA VAL A 85 -1.92 3.72 12.09
C VAL A 85 -1.31 2.96 13.25
N ALA A 86 -1.97 1.89 13.70
CA ALA A 86 -1.51 1.06 14.80
C ALA A 86 -0.26 0.24 14.43
N SER A 87 -0.26 -0.29 13.20
CA SER A 87 0.84 -1.07 12.64
C SER A 87 0.76 -1.06 11.12
N ILE A 88 1.85 -1.52 10.49
CA ILE A 88 1.95 -1.74 9.06
C ILE A 88 2.34 -3.19 8.79
N GLY A 89 1.65 -3.82 7.84
CA GLY A 89 2.00 -5.11 7.26
C GLY A 89 2.34 -4.93 5.78
N ILE A 90 3.43 -5.55 5.33
CA ILE A 90 3.85 -5.50 3.93
C ILE A 90 3.96 -6.93 3.41
N SER A 91 3.37 -7.19 2.25
CA SER A 91 3.52 -8.42 1.49
C SER A 91 3.96 -8.12 0.06
N GLY A 92 4.55 -9.11 -0.60
CA GLY A 92 4.96 -9.00 -2.00
C GLY A 92 5.02 -10.37 -2.67
N MET A 93 5.21 -10.36 -3.99
CA MET A 93 5.37 -11.57 -4.78
C MET A 93 6.55 -12.42 -4.32
N MET A 94 6.32 -13.72 -4.11
CA MET A 94 7.30 -14.64 -3.51
C MET A 94 8.49 -15.02 -4.41
N HIS A 95 8.47 -14.68 -5.71
CA HIS A 95 9.47 -15.11 -6.69
C HIS A 95 10.33 -13.97 -7.25
N GLY A 96 10.26 -12.77 -6.66
CA GLY A 96 11.15 -11.66 -7.01
C GLY A 96 12.44 -11.68 -6.19
N TYR A 97 13.52 -11.16 -6.76
CA TYR A 97 14.74 -10.83 -6.02
C TYR A 97 15.15 -9.39 -6.33
N LEU A 98 15.72 -8.73 -5.34
CA LEU A 98 16.36 -7.42 -5.49
C LEU A 98 17.82 -7.61 -5.10
N ALA A 99 18.73 -7.47 -6.06
CA ALA A 99 20.16 -7.66 -5.86
C ALA A 99 20.78 -6.29 -5.66
N PHE A 100 21.09 -5.95 -4.41
CA PHE A 100 21.73 -4.70 -4.05
C PHE A 100 23.18 -4.91 -3.65
N ASP A 101 24.05 -3.96 -4.00
CA ASP A 101 25.40 -3.88 -3.44
C ASP A 101 25.42 -3.28 -2.02
N GLN A 102 26.62 -3.05 -1.45
CA GLN A 102 26.76 -2.45 -0.12
C GLN A 102 26.33 -0.98 -0.04
N GLU A 103 26.27 -0.29 -1.17
CA GLU A 103 25.85 1.10 -1.30
C GLU A 103 24.34 1.21 -1.55
N GLY A 104 23.67 0.07 -1.82
CA GLY A 104 22.25 -0.01 -2.09
C GLY A 104 21.88 0.22 -3.55
N ASN A 105 22.84 0.07 -4.48
CA ASN A 105 22.59 0.09 -5.92
C ASN A 105 22.10 -1.27 -6.42
#